data_AF-A0A2X1KVW3-F1
#
_entry.id   AF-A0A2X1KVW3-F1
#
_cell.length_a   1.000
_cell.length_b   1.000
_cell.length_c   1.000
_cell.angle_alpha   90.00
_cell.angle_beta   90.00
_cell.angle_gamma   90.00
#
_symmetry.space_group_name_H-M   'P 1'
#
loop_
_entity.id
_entity.type
_entity.pdbx_description
1 polymer ?
#
loop_
_entity_poly.entity_id
_entity_poly.type
_entity_poly.pdbx_seq_one_letter_code
_entity_poly.pdbx_strand_id
1 'polypeptide(L)'
;MDVVEQMMPGLKDYPLYPYLEYRQITDDLMNQPAVTVTNFVRANPTLPPARTLQSRFVNELARREDWRGLLAFSPEKPGTTEAQCNYYYAKWNTGQSEEAWQGAKELWLTGKSQPNACDKLFSVWRASGKQDPLAYLERIRLAMKAGNTGLVTVLAGQMPADYQTIASAIISLANNPNTVLTFARTTGATDFTRQMAAVAFASVARQDA
;
A
#
# COMPACT_ATOMS: atom_id res chain seq x y z
N MET A 1 33.48 12.33 -8.38
CA MET A 1 32.82 12.73 -7.11
C MET A 1 33.74 13.60 -6.25
N ASP A 2 35.05 13.48 -6.47
CA ASP A 2 36.15 14.13 -5.74
C ASP A 2 36.03 15.66 -5.60
N VAL A 3 35.65 16.37 -6.67
CA VAL A 3 35.52 17.84 -6.62
C VAL A 3 34.39 18.28 -5.69
N VAL A 4 33.27 17.55 -5.70
CA VAL A 4 32.12 17.87 -4.82
C VAL A 4 32.51 17.63 -3.37
N GLU A 5 33.12 16.47 -3.06
CA GLU A 5 33.57 16.15 -1.70
C GLU A 5 34.60 17.15 -1.16
N GLN A 6 35.50 17.66 -2.01
CA GLN A 6 36.47 18.68 -1.62
C GLN A 6 35.83 20.04 -1.30
N MET A 7 34.73 20.40 -1.99
CA MET A 7 34.03 21.67 -1.78
C MET A 7 33.03 21.63 -0.61
N MET A 8 32.52 20.45 -0.27
CA MET A 8 31.49 20.26 0.78
C MET A 8 31.86 20.93 2.12
N PRO A 9 33.07 20.77 2.70
CA PRO A 9 33.40 21.38 3.98
C PRO A 9 33.30 22.91 4.01
N GLY A 10 33.57 23.57 2.88
CA GLY A 10 33.53 25.03 2.75
C GLY A 10 32.11 25.59 2.57
N LEU A 11 31.10 24.74 2.42
CA LEU A 11 29.71 25.15 2.18
C LEU A 11 28.81 24.96 3.40
N LYS A 12 29.33 24.55 4.56
CA LYS A 12 28.52 24.23 5.75
C LYS A 12 27.62 25.36 6.23
N ASP A 13 28.07 26.61 6.11
CA ASP A 13 27.30 27.78 6.51
C ASP A 13 26.31 28.26 5.43
N TYR A 14 26.31 27.63 4.25
CA TYR A 14 25.41 27.97 3.16
C TYR A 14 24.00 27.40 3.43
N PRO A 15 22.92 28.19 3.31
CA PRO A 15 21.56 27.75 3.65
C PRO A 15 21.07 26.47 2.94
N LEU A 16 21.60 26.16 1.75
CA LEU A 16 21.22 24.96 1.00
C LEU A 16 22.15 23.76 1.24
N TYR A 17 23.13 23.87 2.13
CA TYR A 17 24.01 22.76 2.49
C TYR A 17 23.28 21.47 2.88
N PRO A 18 22.14 21.49 3.62
CA PRO A 18 21.39 20.28 3.91
C PRO A 18 20.86 19.52 2.68
N TYR A 19 20.69 20.21 1.54
CA TYR A 19 20.33 19.54 0.28
C TYR A 19 21.51 18.78 -0.34
N LEU A 20 22.75 19.27 -0.13
CA LEU A 20 23.95 18.57 -0.56
C LEU A 20 24.20 17.34 0.30
N GLU A 21 24.01 17.44 1.62
CA GLU A 21 24.06 16.29 2.53
C GLU A 21 23.00 15.24 2.17
N TYR A 22 21.76 15.67 1.92
CA TYR A 22 20.71 14.76 1.44
C TYR A 22 21.12 14.02 0.17
N ARG A 23 21.70 14.74 -0.80
CA ARG A 23 22.18 14.14 -2.05
C ARG A 23 23.27 13.10 -1.77
N GLN A 24 24.28 13.45 -0.97
CA GLN A 24 25.36 12.52 -0.61
C GLN A 24 24.84 11.25 0.08
N ILE A 25 23.90 11.40 1.03
CA ILE A 25 23.28 10.25 1.71
C ILE A 25 22.50 9.38 0.72
N THR A 26 21.77 10.00 -0.21
CA THR A 26 20.90 9.26 -1.14
C THR A 26 21.62 8.67 -2.34
N ASP A 27 22.80 9.17 -2.71
CA ASP A 27 23.67 8.61 -3.75
C ASP A 27 24.17 7.21 -3.39
N ASP A 28 24.38 6.94 -2.09
CA ASP A 28 24.83 5.63 -1.58
C ASP A 28 23.84 5.00 -0.58
N LEU A 29 22.54 5.27 -0.77
CA LEU A 29 21.50 4.91 0.21
C LEU A 29 21.49 3.40 0.54
N MET A 30 21.93 2.54 -0.38
CA MET A 30 21.98 1.08 -0.19
C MET A 30 23.03 0.63 0.82
N ASN A 31 24.08 1.43 1.04
CA ASN A 31 25.15 1.12 1.99
C ASN A 31 25.11 2.02 3.24
N GLN A 32 24.24 3.04 3.26
CA GLN A 32 24.09 3.91 4.44
C GLN A 32 23.65 3.10 5.67
N PRO A 33 24.29 3.32 6.83
CA PRO A 33 23.82 2.79 8.10
C PRO A 33 22.66 3.64 8.64
N ALA A 34 21.75 3.01 9.37
CA ALA A 34 20.55 3.68 9.89
C ALA A 34 20.86 4.89 10.77
N VAL A 35 21.99 4.88 11.49
CA VAL A 35 22.43 6.00 12.33
C VAL A 35 22.69 7.27 11.52
N THR A 36 23.31 7.17 10.34
CA THR A 36 23.58 8.33 9.47
C THR A 36 22.28 9.00 9.03
N VAL A 37 21.32 8.19 8.58
CA VAL A 37 20.00 8.67 8.15
C VAL A 37 19.23 9.26 9.32
N THR A 38 19.27 8.60 10.48
CA THR A 38 18.60 9.06 11.71
C THR A 38 19.11 10.43 12.13
N ASN A 39 20.44 10.62 12.14
CA ASN A 39 21.06 11.88 12.49
C ASN A 39 20.68 13.00 11.52
N PHE A 40 20.71 12.73 10.21
CA PHE A 40 20.33 13.71 9.20
C PHE A 40 18.86 14.14 9.32
N VAL A 41 17.94 13.19 9.49
CA VAL A 41 16.50 13.48 9.63
C VAL A 41 16.23 14.30 10.89
N ARG A 42 16.88 13.98 12.02
CA ARG A 42 16.72 14.71 13.29
C ARG A 42 17.33 16.11 13.24
N ALA A 43 18.46 16.27 12.57
CA ALA A 43 19.12 17.57 12.41
C ALA A 43 18.32 18.53 11.52
N ASN A 44 17.44 18.02 10.65
CA ASN A 44 16.76 18.80 9.61
C ASN A 44 15.22 18.65 9.66
N PRO A 45 14.52 18.99 10.77
CA PRO A 45 13.09 18.68 10.96
C PRO A 45 12.14 19.47 10.04
N THR A 46 12.57 20.64 9.56
CA THR A 46 11.80 21.50 8.65
C THR A 46 12.14 21.27 7.18
N LEU A 47 13.18 20.49 6.88
CA LEU A 47 13.63 20.24 5.52
C LEU A 47 12.72 19.21 4.84
N PRO A 48 11.99 19.58 3.76
CA PRO A 48 11.06 18.66 3.09
C PRO A 48 11.70 17.33 2.64
N PRO A 49 12.90 17.30 1.99
CA PRO A 49 13.50 16.03 1.60
C PRO A 49 13.90 15.15 2.79
N ALA A 50 14.25 15.71 3.96
CA ALA A 50 14.51 14.93 5.17
C ALA A 50 13.26 14.18 5.66
N ARG A 51 12.08 14.83 5.61
CA ARG A 51 10.80 14.18 5.96
C ARG A 51 10.49 13.00 5.04
N THR A 52 10.73 13.16 3.73
CA THR A 52 10.53 12.06 2.76
C THR A 52 11.59 10.97 2.87
N LEU A 53 12.82 11.32 3.31
CA LEU A 53 13.92 10.37 3.47
C LEU A 53 13.60 9.28 4.49
N GLN A 54 12.86 9.60 5.55
CA GLN A 54 12.45 8.61 6.54
C GLN A 54 11.65 7.47 5.88
N SER A 55 10.62 7.78 5.08
CA SER A 55 9.85 6.74 4.37
C SER A 55 10.69 6.04 3.29
N ARG A 56 11.55 6.79 2.58
CA ARG A 56 12.45 6.22 1.57
C ARG A 56 13.42 5.20 2.18
N PHE A 57 13.96 5.50 3.37
CA PHE A 57 14.89 4.60 4.05
C PHE A 57 14.18 3.41 4.70
N VAL A 58 12.93 3.56 5.17
CA VAL A 58 12.09 2.40 5.54
C VAL A 58 11.96 1.42 4.38
N ASN A 59 11.72 1.92 3.16
CA ASN A 59 11.64 1.07 1.97
C ASN A 59 12.98 0.43 1.62
N GLU A 60 14.10 1.15 1.79
CA GLU A 60 15.44 0.56 1.61
C GLU A 60 15.71 -0.55 2.63
N LEU A 61 15.41 -0.36 3.91
CA LEU A 61 15.55 -1.42 4.92
C LEU A 61 14.66 -2.62 4.60
N ALA A 62 13.46 -2.39 4.05
CA ALA A 62 12.59 -3.46 3.58
C ALA A 62 13.16 -4.21 2.36
N ARG A 63 13.85 -3.50 1.45
CA ARG A 63 14.57 -4.11 0.32
C ARG A 63 15.75 -4.97 0.80
N ARG A 64 16.39 -4.58 1.90
CA ARG A 64 17.45 -5.36 2.58
C ARG A 64 16.91 -6.51 3.42
N GLU A 65 15.57 -6.65 3.53
CA GLU A 65 14.90 -7.58 4.45
C GLU A 65 15.31 -7.43 5.92
N ASP A 66 15.83 -6.25 6.29
CA ASP A 66 16.23 -5.93 7.66
C ASP A 66 15.01 -5.50 8.48
N TRP A 67 14.12 -6.44 8.77
CA TRP A 67 12.85 -6.17 9.46
C TRP A 67 13.07 -5.62 10.87
N ARG A 68 14.10 -6.11 11.57
CA ARG A 68 14.44 -5.63 12.92
C ARG A 68 15.02 -4.22 12.86
N GLY A 69 15.93 -3.94 11.93
CA GLY A 69 16.48 -2.61 11.72
C GLY A 69 15.42 -1.62 11.24
N LEU A 70 14.46 -2.05 10.41
CA LEU A 70 13.32 -1.23 9.98
C LEU A 70 12.52 -0.72 11.17
N LEU A 71 12.12 -1.60 12.09
CA LEU A 71 11.35 -1.20 13.28
C LEU A 71 12.19 -0.44 14.30
N ALA A 72 13.50 -0.66 14.36
CA ALA A 72 14.39 0.16 15.18
C ALA A 72 14.55 1.58 14.62
N PHE A 73 14.62 1.73 13.30
CA PHE A 73 14.74 3.01 12.60
C PHE A 73 13.43 3.81 12.61
N SER A 74 12.30 3.13 12.36
CA SER A 74 10.96 3.71 12.38
C SER A 74 10.08 2.92 13.36
N PRO A 75 10.15 3.21 14.67
CA PRO A 75 9.28 2.54 15.66
C PRO A 75 7.81 2.90 15.45
N GLU A 76 7.55 4.13 15.00
CA GLU A 76 6.23 4.63 14.65
C GLU A 76 5.86 4.36 13.18
N LYS A 77 4.55 4.34 12.91
CA LYS A 77 3.99 4.19 11.55
C LYS A 77 4.55 5.28 10.61
N PRO A 78 5.19 4.92 9.48
CA PRO A 78 5.76 5.88 8.55
C PRO A 78 4.68 6.59 7.71
N GLY A 79 5.07 7.67 7.02
CA GLY A 79 4.12 8.55 6.32
C GLY A 79 3.52 7.99 5.04
N THR A 80 4.34 7.38 4.17
CA THR A 80 3.86 6.89 2.86
C THR A 80 3.20 5.51 2.96
N THR A 81 2.19 5.23 2.14
CA THR A 81 1.51 3.92 2.10
C THR A 81 2.47 2.77 1.81
N GLU A 82 3.45 2.96 0.93
CA GLU A 82 4.45 1.92 0.63
C GLU A 82 5.29 1.58 1.87
N ALA A 83 5.78 2.61 2.58
CA ALA A 83 6.52 2.42 3.82
C ALA A 83 5.66 1.80 4.92
N GLN A 84 4.36 2.13 4.99
CA GLN A 84 3.43 1.51 5.93
C GLN A 84 3.25 0.02 5.65
N CYS A 85 3.14 -0.38 4.37
CA CYS A 85 3.06 -1.79 4.00
C CYS A 85 4.31 -2.56 4.41
N ASN A 86 5.50 -1.97 4.21
CA ASN A 86 6.75 -2.54 4.69
C ASN A 86 6.86 -2.57 6.22
N TYR A 87 6.38 -1.53 6.90
CA TYR A 87 6.34 -1.46 8.37
C TYR A 87 5.48 -2.58 8.97
N TYR A 88 4.25 -2.77 8.51
CA TYR A 88 3.40 -3.85 9.03
C TYR A 88 3.89 -5.24 8.61
N TYR A 89 4.56 -5.35 7.45
CA TYR A 89 5.24 -6.60 7.10
C TYR A 89 6.42 -6.89 8.04
N ALA A 90 7.18 -5.86 8.46
CA ALA A 90 8.22 -6.01 9.47
C ALA A 90 7.66 -6.38 10.85
N LYS A 91 6.51 -5.80 11.24
CA LYS A 91 5.76 -6.20 12.45
C LYS A 91 5.44 -7.70 12.42
N TRP A 92 4.90 -8.20 11.30
CA TRP A 92 4.64 -9.64 11.15
C TRP A 92 5.92 -10.49 11.26
N ASN A 93 7.00 -10.14 10.54
CA ASN A 93 8.28 -10.86 10.58
C ASN A 93 8.94 -10.90 11.97
N THR A 94 8.62 -9.94 12.83
CA THR A 94 9.16 -9.84 14.20
C THR A 94 8.19 -10.35 15.27
N GLY A 95 7.15 -11.10 14.86
CA GLY A 95 6.20 -11.75 15.77
C GLY A 95 5.03 -10.88 16.23
N GLN A 96 4.94 -9.63 15.81
CA GLN A 96 3.87 -8.68 16.14
C GLN A 96 2.68 -8.84 15.17
N SER A 97 2.16 -10.07 15.04
CA SER A 97 1.15 -10.41 14.03
C SER A 97 -0.17 -9.66 14.20
N GLU A 98 -0.64 -9.47 15.44
CA GLU A 98 -1.92 -8.78 15.68
C GLU A 98 -1.89 -7.33 15.17
N GLU A 99 -0.82 -6.59 15.48
CA GLU A 99 -0.62 -5.23 15.00
C GLU A 99 -0.43 -5.19 13.47
N ALA A 100 0.26 -6.18 12.90
CA ALA A 100 0.38 -6.32 11.45
C ALA A 100 -0.99 -6.48 10.77
N TRP A 101 -1.92 -7.23 11.37
CA TRP A 101 -3.27 -7.44 10.81
C TRP A 101 -4.17 -6.23 10.93
N GLN A 102 -4.06 -5.46 12.02
CA GLN A 102 -4.76 -4.18 12.16
C GLN A 102 -4.33 -3.22 11.04
N GLY A 103 -3.02 -3.08 10.81
CA GLY A 103 -2.47 -2.28 9.74
C GLY A 103 -2.82 -2.80 8.33
N ALA A 104 -2.73 -4.12 8.12
CA ALA A 104 -3.11 -4.73 6.86
C ALA A 104 -4.59 -4.48 6.52
N LYS A 105 -5.49 -4.57 7.50
CA LYS A 105 -6.91 -4.27 7.31
C LYS A 105 -7.14 -2.80 6.94
N GLU A 106 -6.48 -1.87 7.63
CA GLU A 106 -6.55 -0.44 7.31
C GLU A 106 -6.09 -0.16 5.87
N LEU A 107 -4.96 -0.75 5.47
CA LEU A 107 -4.39 -0.62 4.12
C LEU A 107 -5.19 -1.35 3.04
N TRP A 108 -5.99 -2.35 3.41
CA TRP A 108 -6.80 -3.16 2.51
C TRP A 108 -8.12 -2.50 2.13
N LEU A 109 -8.79 -1.81 3.08
CA LEU A 109 -10.14 -1.27 2.93
C LEU A 109 -10.18 0.03 2.08
N THR A 110 -9.79 -0.10 0.82
CA THR A 110 -9.80 0.96 -0.20
C THR A 110 -10.06 0.37 -1.58
N GLY A 111 -10.71 1.15 -2.45
CA GLY A 111 -10.92 0.79 -3.86
C GLY A 111 -9.73 1.11 -4.77
N LYS A 112 -8.68 1.74 -4.23
CA LYS A 112 -7.46 2.07 -4.96
C LYS A 112 -6.51 0.87 -5.01
N SER A 113 -5.78 0.75 -6.11
CA SER A 113 -4.63 -0.14 -6.17
C SER A 113 -3.55 0.36 -5.21
N GLN A 114 -3.08 -0.53 -4.34
CA GLN A 114 -2.06 -0.21 -3.33
C GLN A 114 -0.66 -0.44 -3.92
N PRO A 115 0.41 0.13 -3.33
CA PRO A 115 1.78 -0.19 -3.73
C PRO A 115 2.05 -1.70 -3.72
N ASN A 116 2.89 -2.19 -4.63
CA ASN A 116 3.27 -3.62 -4.70
C ASN A 116 3.88 -4.14 -3.39
N ALA A 117 4.52 -3.26 -2.60
CA ALA A 117 5.01 -3.59 -1.25
C ALA A 117 3.93 -4.14 -0.30
N CYS A 118 2.64 -3.85 -0.57
CA CYS A 118 1.51 -4.34 0.21
C CYS A 118 1.10 -5.78 -0.17
N ASP A 119 1.49 -6.28 -1.35
CA ASP A 119 1.04 -7.59 -1.84
C ASP A 119 1.52 -8.71 -0.91
N LYS A 120 2.79 -8.66 -0.47
CA LYS A 120 3.33 -9.61 0.51
C LYS A 120 2.62 -9.53 1.86
N LEU A 121 2.28 -8.33 2.34
CA LEU A 121 1.54 -8.13 3.59
C LEU A 121 0.13 -8.72 3.52
N PHE A 122 -0.60 -8.44 2.43
CA PHE A 122 -1.93 -8.98 2.23
C PHE A 122 -1.92 -10.50 2.04
N SER A 123 -0.91 -11.03 1.36
CA SER A 123 -0.71 -12.47 1.20
C SER A 123 -0.54 -13.17 2.55
N VAL A 124 0.39 -12.70 3.40
CA VAL A 124 0.61 -13.32 4.72
C VAL A 124 -0.57 -13.11 5.66
N TRP A 125 -1.27 -11.97 5.57
CA TRP A 125 -2.51 -11.74 6.32
C TRP A 125 -3.61 -12.73 5.92
N ARG A 126 -3.81 -12.97 4.62
CA ARG A 126 -4.75 -13.97 4.14
C ARG A 126 -4.34 -15.39 4.58
N ALA A 127 -3.08 -15.75 4.41
CA ALA A 127 -2.54 -17.07 4.77
C ALA A 127 -2.66 -17.36 6.28
N SER A 128 -2.69 -16.32 7.12
CA SER A 128 -2.88 -16.46 8.57
C SER A 128 -4.29 -16.94 8.98
N GLY A 129 -5.26 -16.90 8.06
CA GLY A 129 -6.67 -17.16 8.34
C GLY A 129 -7.36 -16.08 9.18
N LYS A 130 -6.70 -14.94 9.43
CA LYS A 130 -7.26 -13.79 10.18
C LYS A 130 -7.89 -12.74 9.28
N GLN A 131 -7.84 -12.91 7.97
CA GLN A 131 -8.55 -12.05 7.03
C GLN A 131 -10.02 -12.42 7.02
N ASP A 132 -10.86 -11.54 7.57
CA ASP A 132 -12.32 -11.66 7.52
C ASP A 132 -12.81 -11.72 6.06
N PRO A 133 -13.54 -12.77 5.64
CA PRO A 133 -14.10 -12.87 4.30
C PRO A 133 -14.97 -11.66 3.91
N LEU A 134 -15.66 -11.03 4.87
CA LEU A 134 -16.44 -9.82 4.62
C LEU A 134 -15.55 -8.62 4.26
N ALA A 135 -14.36 -8.52 4.85
CA ALA A 135 -13.38 -7.49 4.46
C ALA A 135 -12.86 -7.71 3.04
N TYR A 136 -12.80 -8.96 2.56
CA TYR A 136 -12.45 -9.27 1.18
C TYR A 136 -13.51 -8.76 0.21
N LEU A 137 -14.79 -9.10 0.46
CA LEU A 137 -15.92 -8.58 -0.34
C LEU A 137 -16.02 -7.06 -0.29
N GLU A 138 -15.79 -6.45 0.88
CA GLU A 138 -15.85 -5.01 1.02
C GLU A 138 -14.81 -4.31 0.13
N ARG A 139 -13.61 -4.87 -0.02
CA ARG A 139 -12.62 -4.31 -0.96
C ARG A 139 -13.06 -4.41 -2.41
N ILE A 140 -13.70 -5.51 -2.81
CA ILE A 140 -14.30 -5.64 -4.15
C ILE A 140 -15.34 -4.54 -4.37
N ARG A 141 -16.21 -4.32 -3.39
CA ARG A 141 -17.25 -3.29 -3.44
C ARG A 141 -16.65 -1.88 -3.55
N LEU A 142 -15.64 -1.58 -2.73
CA LEU A 142 -14.92 -0.30 -2.76
C LEU A 142 -14.24 -0.08 -4.12
N ALA A 143 -13.62 -1.11 -4.67
CA ALA A 143 -12.98 -1.06 -6.00
C ALA A 143 -14.00 -0.80 -7.10
N MET A 144 -15.15 -1.48 -7.08
CA MET A 144 -16.24 -1.25 -8.02
C MET A 144 -16.77 0.18 -7.94
N LYS A 145 -17.01 0.68 -6.72
CA LYS A 145 -17.46 2.07 -6.48
C LYS A 145 -16.45 3.11 -6.97
N ALA A 146 -15.15 2.81 -6.87
CA ALA A 146 -14.08 3.66 -7.38
C ALA A 146 -13.87 3.56 -8.89
N GLY A 147 -14.61 2.70 -9.60
CA GLY A 147 -14.43 2.44 -11.03
C GLY A 147 -13.18 1.61 -11.36
N ASN A 148 -12.54 0.99 -10.35
CA ASN A 148 -11.33 0.19 -10.53
C ASN A 148 -11.68 -1.27 -10.88
N THR A 149 -12.22 -1.46 -12.08
CA THR A 149 -12.70 -2.77 -12.58
C THR A 149 -11.58 -3.80 -12.74
N GLY A 150 -10.34 -3.35 -13.00
CA GLY A 150 -9.15 -4.20 -13.00
C GLY A 150 -8.90 -4.84 -11.62
N LEU A 151 -8.94 -4.05 -10.55
CA LEU A 151 -8.81 -4.56 -9.19
C LEU A 151 -9.98 -5.48 -8.80
N VAL A 152 -11.21 -5.14 -9.20
CA VAL A 152 -12.38 -6.02 -9.00
C VAL A 152 -12.13 -7.40 -9.62
N THR A 153 -11.64 -7.43 -10.85
CA THR A 153 -11.36 -8.67 -11.59
C THR A 153 -10.27 -9.49 -10.91
N VAL A 154 -9.17 -8.86 -10.49
CA VAL A 154 -8.08 -9.54 -9.77
C VAL A 154 -8.57 -10.15 -8.45
N LEU A 155 -9.32 -9.40 -7.66
CA LEU A 155 -9.86 -9.88 -6.38
C LEU A 155 -10.88 -11.01 -6.59
N ALA A 156 -11.81 -10.86 -7.55
CA ALA A 156 -12.77 -11.90 -7.83
C ALA A 156 -12.12 -13.18 -8.39
N GLY A 157 -11.03 -13.07 -9.16
CA GLY A 157 -10.25 -14.22 -9.63
C GLY A 157 -9.54 -14.97 -8.49
N GLN A 158 -9.37 -14.34 -7.33
CA GLN A 158 -8.76 -14.93 -6.14
C GLN A 158 -9.75 -15.04 -4.98
N MET A 159 -11.05 -15.11 -5.26
CA MET A 159 -12.11 -15.08 -4.24
C MET A 159 -11.93 -16.17 -3.17
N PRO A 160 -12.24 -15.90 -1.89
CA PRO A 160 -12.41 -16.94 -0.88
C PRO A 160 -13.49 -17.95 -1.28
N ALA A 161 -13.36 -19.20 -0.81
CA ALA A 161 -14.28 -20.29 -1.16
C ALA A 161 -15.75 -19.95 -0.84
N ASP A 162 -15.98 -19.19 0.23
CA ASP A 162 -17.29 -18.70 0.69
C ASP A 162 -18.09 -17.98 -0.40
N TYR A 163 -17.42 -17.30 -1.33
CA TYR A 163 -18.05 -16.46 -2.36
C TYR A 163 -17.67 -16.86 -3.78
N GLN A 164 -17.04 -18.02 -3.96
CA GLN A 164 -16.56 -18.46 -5.27
C GLN A 164 -17.68 -18.62 -6.30
N THR A 165 -18.90 -18.92 -5.85
CA THR A 165 -20.09 -19.09 -6.71
C THR A 165 -20.49 -17.82 -7.46
N ILE A 166 -20.15 -16.63 -6.94
CA ILE A 166 -20.48 -15.34 -7.56
C ILE A 166 -19.28 -14.67 -8.23
N ALA A 167 -18.07 -15.25 -8.15
CA ALA A 167 -16.83 -14.68 -8.67
C ALA A 167 -16.90 -14.37 -10.18
N SER A 168 -17.32 -15.34 -11.00
CA SER A 168 -17.45 -15.16 -12.46
C SER A 168 -18.47 -14.09 -12.84
N ALA A 169 -19.56 -13.96 -12.07
CA ALA A 169 -20.57 -12.94 -12.28
C ALA A 169 -20.03 -11.53 -11.94
N ILE A 170 -19.23 -11.40 -10.88
CA ILE A 170 -18.55 -10.15 -10.52
C ILE A 170 -17.56 -9.73 -11.62
N ILE A 171 -16.74 -10.66 -12.12
CA ILE A 171 -15.80 -10.39 -13.21
C ILE A 171 -16.56 -9.91 -14.46
N SER A 172 -17.64 -10.60 -14.82
CA SER A 172 -18.47 -10.22 -15.97
C SER A 172 -19.06 -8.81 -15.80
N LEU A 173 -19.58 -8.50 -14.61
CA LEU A 173 -20.15 -7.19 -14.29
C LEU A 173 -19.12 -6.07 -14.33
N ALA A 174 -17.89 -6.34 -13.87
CA ALA A 174 -16.79 -5.37 -13.90
C ALA A 174 -16.31 -5.10 -15.33
N ASN A 175 -16.27 -6.14 -16.18
CA ASN A 175 -15.85 -6.02 -17.58
C ASN A 175 -16.90 -5.36 -18.46
N ASN A 176 -18.18 -5.59 -18.18
CA ASN A 176 -19.29 -5.01 -18.93
C ASN A 176 -20.48 -4.72 -18.01
N PRO A 177 -20.75 -3.45 -17.67
CA PRO A 177 -21.85 -3.10 -16.76
C PRO A 177 -23.24 -3.44 -17.33
N ASN A 178 -23.37 -3.66 -18.65
CA ASN A 178 -24.62 -4.09 -19.28
C ASN A 178 -25.06 -5.51 -18.85
N THR A 179 -24.18 -6.30 -18.23
CA THR A 179 -24.56 -7.60 -17.67
C THR A 179 -25.28 -7.50 -16.32
N VAL A 180 -25.60 -6.28 -15.83
CA VAL A 180 -26.23 -6.04 -14.53
C VAL A 180 -27.53 -6.83 -14.31
N LEU A 181 -28.36 -6.99 -15.34
CA LEU A 181 -29.59 -7.76 -15.23
C LEU A 181 -29.31 -9.25 -15.01
N THR A 182 -28.34 -9.82 -15.74
CA THR A 182 -27.90 -11.21 -15.57
C THR A 182 -27.30 -11.43 -14.20
N PHE A 183 -26.45 -10.49 -13.75
CA PHE A 183 -25.85 -10.51 -12.41
C PHE A 183 -26.93 -10.58 -11.32
N ALA A 184 -27.89 -9.65 -11.35
CA ALA A 184 -28.96 -9.59 -10.34
C ALA A 184 -29.84 -10.86 -10.30
N ARG A 185 -29.98 -11.58 -11.42
CA ARG A 185 -30.75 -12.83 -11.50
C ARG A 185 -29.98 -14.06 -10.99
N THR A 186 -28.64 -14.03 -10.98
CA THR A 186 -27.80 -15.22 -10.79
C THR A 186 -27.02 -15.25 -9.48
N THR A 187 -26.81 -14.12 -8.81
CA THR A 187 -25.92 -14.06 -7.62
C THR A 187 -26.64 -14.16 -6.26
N GLY A 188 -27.96 -14.34 -6.25
CA GLY A 188 -28.76 -14.22 -5.03
C GLY A 188 -28.80 -12.78 -4.50
N ALA A 189 -29.78 -12.48 -3.65
CA ALA A 189 -29.99 -11.13 -3.14
C ALA A 189 -29.35 -10.94 -1.75
N THR A 190 -28.17 -10.33 -1.73
CA THR A 190 -27.43 -9.93 -0.52
C THR A 190 -27.16 -8.42 -0.55
N ASP A 191 -26.80 -7.82 0.57
CA ASP A 191 -26.45 -6.39 0.59
C ASP A 191 -25.27 -6.09 -0.34
N PHE A 192 -24.27 -6.97 -0.37
CA PHE A 192 -23.12 -6.85 -1.28
C PHE A 192 -23.55 -6.87 -2.75
N THR A 193 -24.33 -7.87 -3.17
CA THR A 193 -24.76 -8.01 -4.58
C THR A 193 -25.69 -6.87 -5.00
N ARG A 194 -26.61 -6.42 -4.12
CA ARG A 194 -27.44 -5.24 -4.39
C ARG A 194 -26.60 -3.98 -4.61
N GLN A 195 -25.57 -3.77 -3.80
CA GLN A 195 -24.68 -2.61 -3.94
C GLN A 195 -23.83 -2.70 -5.23
N MET A 196 -23.33 -3.88 -5.59
CA MET A 196 -22.62 -4.11 -6.85
C MET A 196 -23.53 -3.82 -8.07
N ALA A 197 -24.77 -4.31 -8.05
CA ALA A 197 -25.75 -4.07 -9.10
C ALA A 197 -26.09 -2.58 -9.22
N ALA A 198 -26.27 -1.87 -8.11
CA ALA A 198 -26.56 -0.44 -8.11
C ALA A 198 -25.43 0.39 -8.74
N VAL A 199 -24.17 0.07 -8.43
CA VAL A 199 -23.01 0.74 -9.03
C VAL A 199 -22.94 0.48 -10.54
N ALA A 200 -23.15 -0.77 -10.97
CA ALA A 200 -23.14 -1.12 -12.39
C ALA A 200 -24.29 -0.44 -13.16
N PHE A 201 -25.51 -0.44 -12.60
CA PHE A 201 -26.66 0.23 -13.20
C PHE A 201 -26.43 1.73 -13.39
N ALA A 202 -25.86 2.40 -12.39
CA ALA A 202 -25.49 3.81 -12.50
C ALA A 202 -24.37 4.07 -13.53
N SER A 203 -23.56 3.06 -13.86
CA SER A 203 -22.58 3.14 -14.94
C SER A 203 -23.25 3.04 -16.32
N VAL A 204 -24.20 2.11 -16.50
CA VAL A 204 -24.98 1.98 -17.75
C VAL A 204 -25.75 3.26 -18.04
N ALA A 205 -26.50 3.77 -17.05
CA ALA A 205 -27.29 4.99 -17.21
C ALA A 205 -26.47 6.24 -17.61
N ARG A 206 -25.16 6.27 -17.32
CA ARG A 206 -24.25 7.33 -17.74
C ARG A 206 -23.71 7.15 -19.16
N GLN A 207 -23.73 5.94 -19.70
CA GLN A 207 -23.32 5.67 -21.08
C GLN A 207 -24.43 6.01 -22.09
N ASP A 208 -25.69 5.95 -21.64
CA ASP A 208 -26.87 6.22 -22.46
C ASP A 208 -27.28 7.72 -22.50
N ALA A 209 -26.61 8.57 -21.71
CA ALA A 209 -26.88 10.01 -21.59
C ALA A 209 -25.89 10.83 -22.42
#